data_AF-A0A2N3F1H7-F1
#
_entry.id   AF-A0A2N3F1H7-F1
#
_cell.length_a   1.000
_cell.length_b   1.000
_cell.length_c   1.000
_cell.angle_alpha   90.00
_cell.angle_beta   90.00
_cell.angle_gamma   90.00
#
_symmetry.space_group_name_H-M   'P 1'
#
loop_
_entity.id
_entity.type
_entity.pdbx_description
1 polymer ?
#
loop_
_entity_poly.entity_id
_entity_poly.type
_entity_poly.pdbx_seq_one_letter_code
_entity_poly.pdbx_strand_id
1 'polypeptide(L)'
;MSEWVLLQGLIHSVSAGVAASPVVAVSIPVAVGVVALTAGLGVATFVKAFGVGFLAQPRSTAAATAIEGPLPMHVGMGVAAASCAVLALAPALVGGSLDRVLNALPAVRDTAPLADSTVTLRLVGIQGSMSPLLITVGLVLSAVLAAVAIRRLAGSAPRRVVGVWANGGPERNSRQELTATSFAEPLTRVFDDVLRPEHDIDVTPYAESAYLIESVTFRQRVPDRLEAAIYPPVLATAEAWGRWSRRLANGHVHRYLAYGFIGLLAALVSVAVTS
;
A
#
# COMPACT_ATOMS: atom_id res chain seq x y z
N MET A 1 -10.25 -2.20 -7.06
CA MET A 1 -11.57 -2.88 -7.15
C MET A 1 -11.94 -3.45 -5.79
N SER A 2 -11.01 -4.20 -5.18
CA SER A 2 -11.00 -4.57 -3.77
C SER A 2 -11.40 -3.42 -2.84
N GLU A 3 -10.82 -2.24 -3.02
CA GLU A 3 -11.04 -1.07 -2.18
C GLU A 3 -12.47 -0.55 -2.31
N TRP A 4 -13.02 -0.55 -3.53
CA TRP A 4 -14.40 -0.14 -3.76
C TRP A 4 -15.38 -1.12 -3.11
N VAL A 5 -15.16 -2.44 -3.25
CA VAL A 5 -15.98 -3.47 -2.57
C VAL A 5 -15.92 -3.31 -1.05
N LEU A 6 -14.73 -3.06 -0.51
CA LEU A 6 -14.53 -2.83 0.92
C LEU A 6 -15.26 -1.57 1.40
N LEU A 7 -15.18 -0.46 0.67
CA LEU A 7 -15.91 0.76 0.98
C LEU A 7 -17.43 0.56 0.90
N GLN A 8 -17.92 -0.12 -0.13
CA GLN A 8 -19.35 -0.45 -0.26
C GLN A 8 -19.84 -1.30 0.91
N GLY A 9 -19.05 -2.30 1.32
CA GLY A 9 -19.34 -3.13 2.49
C GLY A 9 -19.40 -2.33 3.78
N LEU A 10 -18.42 -1.45 4.02
CA LEU A 10 -18.40 -0.59 5.21
C LEU A 10 -19.59 0.38 5.24
N ILE A 11 -19.87 1.06 4.13
CA ILE A 11 -20.96 2.05 4.07
C ILE A 11 -22.33 1.38 4.27
N HIS A 12 -22.57 0.24 3.63
CA HIS A 12 -23.89 -0.41 3.68
C HIS A 12 -24.08 -1.32 4.90
N SER A 13 -23.02 -1.69 5.62
CA SER A 13 -23.13 -2.30 6.94
C SER A 13 -23.85 -1.38 7.95
N VAL A 14 -23.78 -0.06 7.76
CA VAL A 14 -24.48 0.95 8.56
C VAL A 14 -25.99 0.90 8.30
N SER A 15 -26.41 0.76 7.03
CA SER A 15 -27.82 0.77 6.62
C SER A 15 -28.59 -0.51 7.02
N ALA A 16 -27.88 -1.60 7.31
CA ALA A 16 -28.49 -2.88 7.69
C ALA A 16 -28.87 -3.00 9.18
N GLY A 17 -28.86 -1.90 9.94
CA GLY A 17 -29.34 -1.88 11.33
C GLY A 17 -28.30 -2.27 12.40
N VAL A 18 -27.03 -2.47 12.01
CA VAL A 18 -25.91 -2.74 12.96
C VAL A 18 -25.51 -1.48 13.76
N ALA A 19 -26.10 -0.32 13.45
CA ALA A 19 -25.88 0.96 14.12
C ALA A 19 -26.53 1.08 15.53
N ALA A 20 -26.87 -0.02 16.20
CA ALA A 20 -27.39 0.02 17.57
C ALA A 20 -26.32 0.36 18.62
N SER A 21 -25.02 0.21 18.29
CA SER A 21 -23.90 0.53 19.17
C SER A 21 -23.19 1.83 18.74
N PRO A 22 -23.04 2.83 19.64
CA PRO A 22 -22.33 4.07 19.34
C PRO A 22 -20.86 3.84 18.99
N VAL A 23 -20.26 2.74 19.45
CA VAL A 23 -18.88 2.35 19.10
C VAL A 23 -18.79 1.99 17.62
N VAL A 24 -19.77 1.23 17.10
CA VAL A 24 -19.82 0.85 15.68
C VAL A 24 -20.02 2.08 14.80
N ALA A 25 -20.92 2.99 15.20
CA ALA A 25 -21.21 4.22 14.47
C ALA A 25 -19.99 5.13 14.27
N VAL A 26 -19.08 5.21 15.27
CA VAL A 26 -17.84 6.00 15.16
C VAL A 26 -16.72 5.23 14.45
N SER A 27 -16.64 3.91 14.64
CA SER A 27 -15.57 3.10 14.04
C SER A 27 -15.61 3.05 12.51
N ILE A 28 -16.80 3.12 11.90
CA ILE A 28 -16.97 2.96 10.45
C ILE A 28 -16.40 4.15 9.65
N PRO A 29 -16.73 5.43 9.95
CA PRO A 29 -16.09 6.57 9.29
C PRO A 29 -14.57 6.59 9.45
N VAL A 30 -14.07 6.17 10.61
CA VAL A 30 -12.62 6.05 10.86
C VAL A 30 -12.01 4.98 9.94
N ALA A 31 -12.63 3.80 9.84
CA ALA A 31 -12.18 2.74 8.94
C ALA A 31 -12.19 3.19 7.47
N VAL A 32 -13.25 3.88 7.03
CA VAL A 32 -13.34 4.46 5.68
C VAL A 32 -12.23 5.49 5.46
N GLY A 33 -11.96 6.36 6.43
CA GLY A 33 -10.89 7.34 6.39
C GLY A 33 -9.50 6.69 6.26
N VAL A 34 -9.23 5.64 7.04
CA VAL A 34 -7.98 4.88 6.96
C VAL A 34 -7.82 4.22 5.59
N VAL A 35 -8.87 3.58 5.07
CA VAL A 35 -8.84 2.93 3.74
C VAL A 35 -8.58 3.96 2.64
N ALA A 36 -9.25 5.12 2.69
CA ALA A 36 -9.04 6.20 1.75
C ALA A 36 -7.62 6.76 1.83
N LEU A 37 -7.08 6.91 3.05
CA LEU A 37 -5.71 7.38 3.27
C LEU A 37 -4.68 6.40 2.70
N THR A 38 -4.84 5.09 2.95
CA THR A 38 -3.97 4.05 2.40
C THR A 38 -4.00 4.06 0.87
N ALA A 39 -5.19 4.17 0.26
CA ALA A 39 -5.31 4.28 -1.19
C ALA A 39 -4.59 5.53 -1.74
N GLY A 40 -4.76 6.69 -1.10
CA GLY A 40 -4.09 7.93 -1.49
C GLY A 40 -2.56 7.85 -1.39
N LEU A 41 -2.04 7.30 -0.29
CA LEU A 41 -0.60 7.07 -0.11
C LEU A 41 -0.05 6.07 -1.14
N GLY A 42 -0.82 5.03 -1.47
CA GLY A 42 -0.48 4.08 -2.55
C GLY A 42 -0.31 4.78 -3.90
N VAL A 43 -1.24 5.67 -4.27
CA VAL A 43 -1.12 6.46 -5.50
C VAL A 43 0.10 7.38 -5.46
N ALA A 44 0.30 8.11 -4.36
CA ALA A 44 1.43 9.05 -4.23
C ALA A 44 2.79 8.34 -4.34
N THR A 45 2.93 7.17 -3.71
CA THR A 45 4.14 6.34 -3.80
C THR A 45 4.36 5.78 -5.20
N PHE A 46 3.30 5.36 -5.91
CA PHE A 46 3.42 4.90 -7.29
C PHE A 46 3.82 6.03 -8.25
N VAL A 47 3.22 7.22 -8.11
CA VAL A 47 3.58 8.41 -8.89
C VAL A 47 5.05 8.78 -8.65
N LYS A 48 5.51 8.73 -7.39
CA LYS A 48 6.91 8.95 -7.04
C LYS A 48 7.83 7.92 -7.70
N ALA A 49 7.50 6.63 -7.58
CA ALA A 49 8.32 5.54 -8.12
C ALA A 49 8.41 5.61 -9.64
N PHE A 50 7.28 5.84 -10.32
CA PHE A 50 7.24 5.98 -11.77
C PHE A 50 7.96 7.25 -12.24
N GLY A 51 7.67 8.39 -11.62
CA GLY A 51 8.25 9.68 -11.99
C GLY A 51 9.76 9.72 -11.80
N VAL A 52 10.26 9.26 -10.66
CA VAL A 52 11.71 9.25 -10.39
C VAL A 52 12.43 8.12 -11.12
N GLY A 53 11.77 6.97 -11.33
CA GLY A 53 12.39 5.82 -11.98
C GLY A 53 12.48 5.93 -13.50
N PHE A 54 11.41 6.40 -14.16
CA PHE A 54 11.29 6.36 -15.62
C PHE A 54 11.34 7.74 -16.30
N LEU A 55 11.01 8.82 -15.59
CA LEU A 55 10.95 10.18 -16.18
C LEU A 55 12.14 11.07 -15.78
N ALA A 56 12.93 10.66 -14.78
CA ALA A 56 14.07 11.44 -14.30
C ALA A 56 15.34 11.22 -15.15
N GLN A 57 16.26 12.17 -15.09
CA GLN A 57 17.58 12.04 -15.68
C GLN A 57 18.47 11.06 -14.89
N PRO A 58 19.38 10.33 -15.57
CA PRO A 58 20.31 9.44 -14.90
C PRO A 58 21.25 10.24 -13.98
N ARG A 59 21.38 9.77 -12.74
CA ARG A 59 22.22 10.39 -11.70
C ARG A 59 23.54 9.63 -11.45
N SER A 60 23.68 8.44 -12.03
CA SER A 60 24.87 7.60 -11.93
C SER A 60 25.27 7.08 -13.30
N THR A 61 26.54 6.71 -13.45
CA THR A 61 27.07 6.08 -14.66
C THR A 61 26.36 4.76 -14.96
N ALA A 62 26.03 3.98 -13.93
CA ALA A 62 25.27 2.74 -14.05
C ALA A 62 23.85 2.99 -14.63
N ALA A 63 23.15 4.04 -14.19
CA ALA A 63 21.84 4.39 -14.73
C ALA A 63 21.94 4.92 -16.17
N ALA A 64 23.00 5.66 -16.50
CA ALA A 64 23.21 6.20 -17.85
C ALA A 64 23.60 5.12 -18.88
N THR A 65 24.20 4.02 -18.44
CA THR A 65 24.66 2.90 -19.28
C THR A 65 23.81 1.65 -19.14
N ALA A 66 22.68 1.75 -18.43
CA ALA A 66 21.75 0.64 -18.25
C ALA A 66 21.22 0.17 -19.61
N ILE A 67 21.21 -1.14 -19.80
CA ILE A 67 20.66 -1.78 -21.00
C ILE A 67 19.34 -2.47 -20.66
N GLU A 68 18.52 -2.67 -21.68
CA GLU A 68 17.24 -3.34 -21.57
C GLU A 68 17.40 -4.79 -21.04
N GLY A 69 16.47 -5.22 -20.19
CA GLY A 69 16.49 -6.55 -19.60
C GLY A 69 16.29 -7.67 -20.64
N PRO A 70 16.73 -8.90 -20.34
CA PRO A 70 16.54 -10.02 -21.24
C PRO A 70 15.05 -10.40 -21.34
N LEU A 71 14.63 -10.89 -22.52
CA LEU A 71 13.25 -11.30 -22.81
C LEU A 71 12.54 -12.13 -21.71
N PRO A 72 13.15 -13.16 -21.08
CA PRO A 72 12.50 -13.92 -20.01
C PRO A 72 12.05 -13.06 -18.82
N MET A 73 12.80 -12.00 -18.49
CA MET A 73 12.42 -11.07 -17.42
C MET A 73 11.16 -10.29 -17.78
N HIS A 74 11.06 -9.84 -19.04
CA HIS A 74 9.86 -9.14 -19.54
C HIS A 74 8.65 -10.05 -19.62
N VAL A 75 8.83 -11.31 -20.01
CA VAL A 75 7.75 -12.30 -20.01
C VAL A 75 7.23 -12.51 -18.59
N GLY A 76 8.12 -12.64 -17.60
CA GLY A 76 7.72 -12.74 -16.19
C GLY A 76 6.91 -11.52 -15.71
N MET A 77 7.39 -10.32 -16.00
CA MET A 77 6.68 -9.06 -15.68
C MET A 77 5.33 -8.97 -16.42
N GLY A 78 5.30 -9.37 -17.69
CA GLY A 78 4.11 -9.35 -18.54
C GLY A 78 3.03 -10.32 -18.04
N VAL A 79 3.41 -11.52 -17.60
CA VAL A 79 2.47 -12.48 -17.00
C VAL A 79 1.89 -11.94 -15.70
N ALA A 80 2.72 -11.37 -14.83
CA ALA A 80 2.25 -10.74 -13.60
C ALA A 80 1.28 -9.59 -13.90
N ALA A 81 1.63 -8.68 -14.81
CA ALA A 81 0.79 -7.57 -15.21
C ALA A 81 -0.54 -8.03 -15.83
N ALA A 82 -0.51 -9.05 -16.70
CA ALA A 82 -1.70 -9.64 -17.29
C ALA A 82 -2.62 -10.25 -16.23
N SER A 83 -2.06 -10.98 -15.25
CA SER A 83 -2.85 -11.55 -14.16
C SER A 83 -3.55 -10.47 -13.33
N CYS A 84 -2.85 -9.38 -12.99
CA CYS A 84 -3.45 -8.23 -12.30
C CYS A 84 -4.56 -7.58 -13.14
N ALA A 85 -4.35 -7.40 -14.45
CA ALA A 85 -5.34 -6.81 -15.34
C ALA A 85 -6.60 -7.68 -15.46
N VAL A 86 -6.44 -9.00 -15.61
CA VAL A 86 -7.58 -9.94 -15.66
C VAL A 86 -8.39 -9.89 -14.37
N LEU A 87 -7.73 -9.93 -13.21
CA LEU A 87 -8.40 -9.86 -11.91
C LEU A 87 -9.13 -8.51 -11.70
N ALA A 88 -8.56 -7.41 -12.21
CA ALA A 88 -9.15 -6.09 -12.09
C ALA A 88 -10.36 -5.88 -13.04
N LEU A 89 -10.29 -6.41 -14.27
CA LEU A 89 -11.29 -6.17 -15.31
C LEU A 89 -12.45 -7.16 -15.29
N ALA A 90 -12.18 -8.41 -14.92
CA ALA A 90 -13.17 -9.48 -14.92
C ALA A 90 -13.25 -10.17 -13.53
N PRO A 91 -13.55 -9.42 -12.46
CA PRO A 91 -13.73 -10.00 -11.12
C PRO A 91 -14.86 -11.04 -11.09
N ALA A 92 -15.82 -10.97 -12.02
CA ALA A 92 -16.87 -11.97 -12.17
C ALA A 92 -16.36 -13.38 -12.50
N LEU A 93 -15.18 -13.53 -13.15
CA LEU A 93 -14.55 -14.85 -13.37
C LEU A 93 -14.15 -15.51 -12.05
N VAL A 94 -13.84 -14.72 -11.02
CA VAL A 94 -13.45 -15.19 -9.68
C VAL A 94 -14.65 -15.24 -8.73
N GLY A 95 -15.75 -14.54 -9.03
CA GLY A 95 -16.97 -14.52 -8.24
C GLY A 95 -17.50 -15.91 -7.91
N GLY A 96 -17.67 -16.78 -8.92
CA GLY A 96 -18.17 -18.14 -8.70
C GLY A 96 -17.23 -19.08 -7.93
N SER A 97 -15.92 -18.79 -7.88
CA SER A 97 -15.00 -19.48 -6.94
C SER A 97 -15.10 -18.93 -5.52
N LEU A 98 -15.29 -17.62 -5.39
CA LEU A 98 -15.43 -16.96 -4.09
C LEU A 98 -16.75 -17.39 -3.41
N ASP A 99 -17.86 -17.44 -4.16
CA ASP A 99 -19.15 -17.91 -3.64
C ASP A 99 -19.09 -19.36 -3.16
N ARG A 100 -18.34 -20.23 -3.85
CA ARG A 100 -18.11 -21.61 -3.40
C ARG A 100 -17.36 -21.67 -2.06
N VAL A 101 -16.37 -20.81 -1.86
CA VAL A 101 -15.62 -20.71 -0.59
C VAL A 101 -16.51 -20.12 0.52
N LEU A 102 -17.28 -19.09 0.21
CA LEU A 102 -18.18 -18.44 1.17
C LEU A 102 -19.31 -19.39 1.62
N ASN A 103 -19.87 -20.20 0.71
CA ASN A 103 -20.88 -21.20 1.04
C ASN A 103 -20.35 -22.37 1.90
N ALA A 104 -19.04 -22.60 1.91
CA ALA A 104 -18.39 -23.57 2.78
C ALA A 104 -18.20 -23.05 4.22
N LEU A 105 -18.37 -21.74 4.46
CA LEU A 105 -18.26 -21.11 5.78
C LEU A 105 -19.66 -20.90 6.39
N PRO A 106 -20.03 -21.65 7.45
CA PRO A 106 -21.39 -21.60 8.04
C PRO A 106 -21.80 -20.21 8.53
N ALA A 107 -20.84 -19.36 8.90
CA ALA A 107 -21.08 -18.02 9.43
C ALA A 107 -21.46 -16.96 8.38
N VAL A 108 -21.34 -17.25 7.08
CA VAL A 108 -21.55 -16.29 5.97
C VAL A 108 -22.64 -16.78 4.99
N ARG A 109 -23.31 -17.91 5.29
CA ARG A 109 -24.22 -18.62 4.39
C ARG A 109 -25.43 -17.82 3.88
N ASP A 110 -25.87 -16.81 4.61
CA ASP A 110 -27.12 -16.08 4.28
C ASP A 110 -26.90 -14.77 3.51
N THR A 111 -25.67 -14.40 3.19
CA THR A 111 -25.38 -13.22 2.40
C THR A 111 -24.66 -13.63 1.13
N ALA A 112 -25.38 -14.08 0.10
CA ALA A 112 -24.84 -14.17 -1.25
C ALA A 112 -24.65 -12.74 -1.77
N PRO A 113 -23.46 -12.13 -1.63
CA PRO A 113 -23.35 -10.68 -1.75
C PRO A 113 -23.21 -10.26 -3.20
N LEU A 114 -22.85 -11.17 -4.12
CA LEU A 114 -22.61 -10.85 -5.53
C LEU A 114 -23.78 -11.36 -6.37
N ALA A 115 -24.55 -10.45 -6.95
CA ALA A 115 -25.57 -10.81 -7.92
C ALA A 115 -24.93 -11.10 -9.30
N ASP A 116 -25.38 -12.20 -9.86
CA ASP A 116 -24.98 -12.91 -11.08
C ASP A 116 -24.89 -12.03 -12.34
N SER A 117 -23.76 -11.34 -12.55
CA SER A 117 -23.48 -10.78 -13.88
C SER A 117 -21.98 -10.70 -14.19
N THR A 118 -21.61 -11.22 -15.35
CA THR A 118 -20.24 -11.32 -15.88
C THR A 118 -19.56 -9.95 -16.10
N VAL A 119 -20.33 -8.86 -16.09
CA VAL A 119 -19.90 -7.52 -16.51
C VAL A 119 -20.15 -6.44 -15.44
N THR A 120 -21.02 -6.69 -14.46
CA THR A 120 -21.34 -5.71 -13.40
C THR A 120 -21.22 -6.34 -12.01
N LEU A 121 -20.48 -5.70 -11.12
CA LEU A 121 -20.55 -5.99 -9.69
C LEU A 121 -21.80 -5.30 -9.16
N ARG A 122 -22.82 -6.10 -8.86
CA ARG A 122 -23.99 -5.67 -8.10
C ARG A 122 -23.92 -6.37 -6.76
N LEU A 123 -23.83 -5.59 -5.68
CA LEU A 123 -23.98 -6.16 -4.35
C LEU A 123 -25.49 -6.37 -4.08
N VAL A 124 -25.89 -7.57 -3.69
CA VAL A 124 -27.29 -7.88 -3.34
C VAL A 124 -27.70 -6.99 -2.16
N GLY A 125 -28.77 -6.21 -2.32
CA GLY A 125 -29.28 -5.27 -1.31
C GLY A 125 -28.67 -3.86 -1.34
N ILE A 126 -27.77 -3.55 -2.27
CA ILE A 126 -27.09 -2.25 -2.39
C ILE A 126 -27.40 -1.59 -3.74
N GLN A 127 -27.85 -0.34 -3.74
CA GLN A 127 -28.11 0.47 -4.94
C GLN A 127 -26.80 1.02 -5.53
N GLY A 128 -25.86 0.13 -5.86
CA GLY A 128 -24.56 0.47 -6.43
C GLY A 128 -24.16 -0.58 -7.46
N SER A 129 -24.21 -0.21 -8.74
CA SER A 129 -23.75 -1.04 -9.85
C SER A 129 -22.50 -0.41 -10.44
N MET A 130 -21.36 -1.11 -10.37
CA MET A 130 -20.12 -0.70 -11.03
C MET A 130 -19.72 -1.76 -12.06
N SER A 131 -19.46 -1.33 -13.29
CA SER A 131 -18.84 -2.19 -14.30
C SER A 131 -17.36 -1.78 -14.46
N PRO A 132 -16.43 -2.55 -13.88
CA PRO A 132 -14.98 -2.32 -14.03
C PRO A 132 -14.58 -2.21 -15.51
N LEU A 133 -15.17 -3.09 -16.32
CA LEU A 133 -14.89 -3.19 -17.75
C LEU A 133 -15.41 -1.98 -18.52
N LEU A 134 -16.64 -1.51 -18.27
CA LEU A 134 -17.15 -0.31 -18.97
C LEU A 134 -16.40 0.96 -18.56
N ILE A 135 -16.01 1.08 -17.29
CA ILE A 135 -15.24 2.24 -16.81
C ILE A 135 -13.86 2.27 -17.45
N THR A 136 -13.16 1.13 -17.50
CA THR A 136 -11.85 1.04 -18.15
C THR A 136 -11.94 1.28 -19.65
N VAL A 137 -12.93 0.70 -20.34
CA VAL A 137 -13.18 0.97 -21.77
C VAL A 137 -13.47 2.45 -22.00
N GLY A 138 -14.34 3.07 -21.19
CA GLY A 138 -14.65 4.50 -21.29
C GLY A 138 -13.43 5.40 -21.03
N LEU A 139 -12.58 5.04 -20.08
CA LEU A 139 -11.35 5.78 -19.78
C LEU A 139 -10.33 5.67 -20.93
N VAL A 140 -10.14 4.46 -21.47
CA VAL A 140 -9.22 4.24 -22.61
C VAL A 140 -9.74 4.97 -23.84
N LEU A 141 -11.03 4.86 -24.15
CA LEU A 141 -11.65 5.56 -25.27
C LEU A 141 -11.52 7.07 -25.12
N SER A 142 -11.81 7.63 -23.95
CA SER A 142 -11.67 9.08 -23.72
C SER A 142 -10.22 9.56 -23.83
N ALA A 143 -9.25 8.79 -23.32
CA ALA A 143 -7.84 9.09 -23.47
C ALA A 143 -7.37 9.04 -24.94
N VAL A 144 -7.81 8.03 -25.69
CA VAL A 144 -7.50 7.91 -27.13
C VAL A 144 -8.13 9.05 -27.91
N LEU A 145 -9.41 9.37 -27.67
CA LEU A 145 -10.10 10.49 -28.30
C LEU A 145 -9.41 11.81 -27.99
N ALA A 146 -9.03 12.05 -26.72
CA ALA A 146 -8.28 13.24 -26.33
C ALA A 146 -6.92 13.31 -27.05
N ALA A 147 -6.18 12.20 -27.11
CA ALA A 147 -4.90 12.15 -27.81
C ALA A 147 -5.04 12.41 -29.32
N VAL A 148 -6.05 11.83 -29.96
CA VAL A 148 -6.36 12.07 -31.38
C VAL A 148 -6.77 13.52 -31.59
N ALA A 149 -7.64 14.08 -30.75
CA ALA A 149 -8.05 15.47 -30.81
C ALA A 149 -6.84 16.40 -30.68
N ILE A 150 -6.00 16.21 -29.66
CA ILE A 150 -4.77 16.98 -29.47
C ILE A 150 -3.87 16.88 -30.70
N ARG A 151 -3.65 15.68 -31.26
CA ARG A 151 -2.84 15.51 -32.47
C ARG A 151 -3.43 16.21 -33.69
N ARG A 152 -4.76 16.16 -33.86
CA ARG A 152 -5.46 16.83 -34.98
C ARG A 152 -5.40 18.35 -34.85
N LEU A 153 -5.62 18.88 -33.65
CA LEU A 153 -5.53 20.31 -33.37
C LEU A 153 -4.08 20.82 -33.45
N ALA A 154 -3.11 20.03 -32.99
CA ALA A 154 -1.69 20.38 -33.01
C ALA A 154 -1.03 20.18 -34.38
N GLY A 155 -1.62 19.40 -35.29
CA GLY A 155 -1.03 19.02 -36.57
C GLY A 155 -0.75 20.18 -37.53
N SER A 156 -1.30 21.36 -37.27
CA SER A 156 -1.04 22.58 -38.08
C SER A 156 -0.07 23.56 -37.41
N ALA A 157 0.31 23.31 -36.15
CA ALA A 157 1.18 24.21 -35.41
C ALA A 157 2.66 23.89 -35.71
N PRO A 158 3.51 24.88 -36.01
CA PRO A 158 4.93 24.65 -36.17
C PRO A 158 5.52 24.10 -34.86
N ARG A 159 6.03 22.86 -34.92
CA ARG A 159 6.62 22.19 -33.76
C ARG A 159 8.03 22.73 -33.53
N ARG A 160 8.20 23.57 -32.51
CA ARG A 160 9.54 24.02 -32.07
C ARG A 160 10.04 23.09 -30.96
N VAL A 161 11.16 22.39 -31.23
CA VAL A 161 11.88 21.66 -30.19
C VAL A 161 12.78 22.67 -29.47
N VAL A 162 12.45 22.98 -28.23
CA VAL A 162 13.23 23.87 -27.36
C VAL A 162 13.69 23.05 -26.15
N GLY A 163 14.86 23.39 -25.60
CA GLY A 163 15.30 22.83 -24.32
C GLY A 163 14.24 23.05 -23.24
N VAL A 164 14.06 22.07 -22.36
CA VAL A 164 13.18 22.19 -21.19
C VAL A 164 13.73 23.30 -20.29
N TRP A 165 12.84 24.10 -19.70
CA TRP A 165 13.21 25.16 -18.76
C TRP A 165 14.18 24.65 -17.68
N ALA A 166 15.37 25.24 -17.62
CA ALA A 166 16.47 24.84 -16.74
C ALA A 166 16.64 25.80 -15.55
N ASN A 167 15.54 26.34 -15.02
CA ASN A 167 15.54 27.29 -13.90
C ASN A 167 16.47 28.50 -14.11
N GLY A 168 16.49 29.03 -15.34
CA GLY A 168 17.38 30.14 -15.73
C GLY A 168 18.81 29.73 -16.08
N GLY A 169 19.16 28.45 -16.00
CA GLY A 169 20.44 27.91 -16.44
C GLY A 169 20.51 27.64 -17.96
N PRO A 170 21.72 27.49 -18.52
CA PRO A 170 21.91 27.22 -19.95
C PRO A 170 21.41 25.82 -20.37
N GLU A 171 21.56 24.82 -19.50
CA GLU A 171 21.10 23.44 -19.73
C GLU A 171 20.58 22.81 -18.43
N ARG A 172 19.63 21.87 -18.58
CA ARG A 172 19.06 21.13 -17.45
C ARG A 172 19.99 19.98 -17.07
N ASN A 173 20.48 19.97 -15.84
CA ASN A 173 21.25 18.88 -15.27
C ASN A 173 20.43 18.04 -14.28
N SER A 174 20.91 16.82 -13.96
CA SER A 174 20.24 15.89 -13.05
C SER A 174 20.17 16.39 -11.59
N ARG A 175 20.95 17.41 -11.22
CA ARG A 175 20.93 18.05 -9.89
C ARG A 175 19.82 19.10 -9.76
N GLN A 176 19.36 19.68 -10.87
CA GLN A 176 18.27 20.66 -10.91
C GLN A 176 16.88 20.02 -10.93
N GLU A 177 16.80 18.70 -11.14
CA GLU A 177 15.55 17.96 -11.16
C GLU A 177 15.04 17.63 -9.75
N LEU A 178 13.71 17.68 -9.60
CA LEU A 178 13.02 17.32 -8.36
C LEU A 178 13.38 15.88 -7.96
N THR A 179 13.86 15.73 -6.73
CA THR A 179 14.31 14.43 -6.22
C THR A 179 13.16 13.64 -5.61
N ALA A 180 13.36 12.33 -5.43
CA ALA A 180 12.47 11.47 -4.64
C ALA A 180 12.21 12.01 -3.23
N THR A 181 13.23 12.62 -2.61
CA THR A 181 13.15 13.20 -1.28
C THR A 181 12.27 14.44 -1.28
N SER A 182 12.52 15.37 -2.22
CA SER A 182 11.73 16.59 -2.38
C SER A 182 10.27 16.32 -2.70
N PHE A 183 9.97 15.28 -3.49
CA PHE A 183 8.59 14.88 -3.77
C PHE A 183 7.86 14.35 -2.52
N ALA A 184 8.55 13.65 -1.63
CA ALA A 184 7.96 13.06 -0.43
C ALA A 184 7.94 14.02 0.77
N GLU A 185 8.62 15.16 0.69
CA GLU A 185 8.76 16.11 1.79
C GLU A 185 7.40 16.63 2.31
N PRO A 186 6.41 17.01 1.47
CA PRO A 186 5.12 17.49 1.98
C PRO A 186 4.37 16.41 2.76
N LEU A 187 4.40 15.16 2.27
CA LEU A 187 3.79 14.03 2.97
C LEU A 187 4.50 13.76 4.30
N THR A 188 5.82 13.86 4.31
CA THR A 188 6.62 13.65 5.52
C THR A 188 6.30 14.70 6.59
N ARG A 189 6.03 15.96 6.19
CA ARG A 189 5.57 17.01 7.11
C ARG A 189 4.17 16.76 7.68
N VAL A 190 3.23 16.26 6.85
CA VAL A 190 1.88 15.93 7.33
C VAL A 190 1.91 14.80 8.37
N PHE A 191 2.83 13.86 8.22
CA PHE A 191 3.01 12.74 9.14
C PHE A 191 4.17 12.93 10.13
N ASP A 192 4.59 14.16 10.38
CA ASP A 192 5.75 14.47 11.23
C ASP A 192 5.60 13.90 12.65
N ASP A 193 4.40 13.97 13.23
CA ASP A 193 4.10 13.43 14.56
C ASP A 193 4.34 11.91 14.67
N VAL A 194 4.10 11.17 13.58
CA VAL A 194 4.20 9.71 13.51
C VAL A 194 5.58 9.28 13.03
N LEU A 195 6.08 9.91 11.95
CA LEU A 195 7.34 9.53 11.30
C LEU A 195 8.57 10.14 11.97
N ARG A 196 8.42 11.30 12.64
CA ARG A 196 9.50 12.09 13.27
C ARG A 196 10.77 12.14 12.41
N PRO A 197 10.68 12.63 11.15
CA PRO A 197 11.81 12.73 10.24
C PRO A 197 12.98 13.52 10.84
N GLU A 198 14.18 12.96 10.74
CA GLU A 198 15.41 13.65 11.08
C GLU A 198 15.90 14.43 9.85
N HIS A 199 16.04 15.73 10.03
CA HIS A 199 16.58 16.64 9.01
C HIS A 199 17.96 17.11 9.46
N ASP A 200 18.98 16.77 8.68
CA ASP A 200 20.33 17.28 8.88
C ASP A 200 20.64 18.23 7.71
N ILE A 201 20.86 19.50 8.04
CA ILE A 201 21.15 20.57 7.08
C ILE A 201 22.55 21.07 7.40
N ASP A 202 23.51 20.64 6.60
CA ASP A 202 24.88 21.12 6.72
C ASP A 202 25.08 22.26 5.72
N VAL A 203 25.29 23.47 6.25
CA VAL A 203 25.52 24.68 5.46
C VAL A 203 26.99 25.02 5.57
N THR A 204 27.74 24.84 4.49
CA THR A 204 29.13 25.26 4.42
C THR A 204 29.17 26.70 3.90
N PRO A 205 29.52 27.69 4.74
CA PRO A 205 29.69 29.07 4.27
C PRO A 205 31.00 29.18 3.47
N TYR A 206 31.04 30.16 2.56
CA TYR A 206 32.25 30.56 1.87
C TYR A 206 33.27 31.12 2.88
N ALA A 207 34.55 30.83 2.66
CA ALA A 207 35.64 31.26 3.54
C ALA A 207 35.68 32.79 3.76
N GLU A 208 35.18 33.57 2.80
CA GLU A 208 35.23 35.04 2.81
C GLU A 208 34.06 35.69 3.55
N SER A 209 32.94 34.99 3.76
CA SER A 209 31.78 35.55 4.47
C SER A 209 30.79 34.47 4.89
N ALA A 210 30.39 34.49 6.17
CA ALA A 210 29.34 33.62 6.71
C ALA A 210 27.95 33.82 6.07
N TYR A 211 27.76 34.89 5.29
CA TYR A 211 26.51 35.18 4.58
C TYR A 211 26.50 34.68 3.13
N LEU A 212 27.65 34.27 2.58
CA LEU A 212 27.74 33.59 1.29
C LEU A 212 27.82 32.08 1.55
N ILE A 213 26.89 31.32 0.97
CA ILE A 213 26.82 29.88 1.16
C ILE A 213 27.54 29.21 -0.02
N GLU A 214 28.55 28.39 0.27
CA GLU A 214 29.32 27.65 -0.73
C GLU A 214 28.57 26.37 -1.13
N SER A 215 28.08 25.62 -0.15
CA SER A 215 27.28 24.43 -0.40
C SER A 215 26.28 24.17 0.72
N VAL A 216 25.13 23.60 0.37
CA VAL A 216 24.14 23.09 1.33
C VAL A 216 23.97 21.61 1.06
N THR A 217 24.29 20.79 2.06
CA THR A 217 24.05 19.36 2.02
C THR A 217 22.81 19.05 2.85
N PHE A 218 21.74 18.63 2.19
CA PHE A 218 20.51 18.19 2.84
C PHE A 218 20.49 16.66 2.95
N ARG A 219 20.42 16.15 4.17
CA ARG A 219 20.27 14.71 4.43
C ARG A 219 19.03 14.48 5.27
N GLN A 220 18.05 13.79 4.67
CA GLN A 220 16.82 13.39 5.37
C GLN A 220 16.90 11.89 5.66
N ARG A 221 16.75 11.52 6.93
CA ARG A 221 16.59 10.13 7.37
C ARG A 221 15.21 9.95 7.97
N VAL A 222 14.51 8.91 7.54
CA VAL A 222 13.27 8.43 8.15
C VAL A 222 13.59 7.06 8.74
N PRO A 223 14.10 7.00 9.99
CA PRO A 223 14.36 5.72 10.65
C PRO A 223 13.07 4.94 10.87
N ASP A 224 13.11 3.60 10.78
CA ASP A 224 11.95 2.75 11.10
C ASP A 224 11.77 2.69 12.63
N ARG A 225 11.10 3.71 13.15
CA ARG A 225 10.89 3.91 14.60
C ARG A 225 9.86 2.94 15.16
N LEU A 226 8.89 2.48 14.36
CA LEU A 226 7.90 1.49 14.79
C LEU A 226 8.56 0.13 14.99
N GLU A 227 9.39 -0.29 14.03
CA GLU A 227 10.21 -1.49 14.20
C GLU A 227 11.13 -1.34 15.43
N ALA A 228 11.87 -0.24 15.53
CA ALA A 228 12.79 0.01 16.64
C ALA A 228 12.09 0.12 18.01
N ALA A 229 10.82 0.54 18.07
CA ALA A 229 10.07 0.65 19.32
C ALA A 229 9.36 -0.64 19.71
N ILE A 230 8.88 -1.43 18.75
CA ILE A 230 8.05 -2.62 19.00
C ILE A 230 8.88 -3.90 19.03
N TYR A 231 9.83 -4.07 18.10
CA TYR A 231 10.57 -5.32 17.99
C TYR A 231 11.43 -5.60 19.22
N PRO A 232 12.25 -4.66 19.73
CA PRO A 232 13.09 -4.92 20.90
C PRO A 232 12.32 -5.37 22.15
N PRO A 233 11.20 -4.74 22.59
CA PRO A 233 10.47 -5.22 23.75
C PRO A 233 9.77 -6.57 23.50
N VAL A 234 9.27 -6.83 22.29
CA VAL A 234 8.65 -8.11 21.95
C VAL A 234 9.70 -9.24 21.97
N LEU A 235 10.88 -9.00 21.39
CA LEU A 235 11.98 -9.97 21.44
C LEU A 235 12.47 -10.17 22.87
N ALA A 236 12.61 -9.10 23.66
CA ALA A 236 13.04 -9.20 25.05
C ALA A 236 12.05 -9.99 25.93
N THR A 237 10.74 -9.83 25.70
CA THR A 237 9.71 -10.60 26.41
C THR A 237 9.69 -12.07 25.98
N ALA A 238 9.81 -12.35 24.68
CA ALA A 238 9.94 -13.71 24.17
C ALA A 238 11.17 -14.44 24.73
N GLU A 239 12.31 -13.75 24.79
CA GLU A 239 13.53 -14.28 25.41
C GLU A 239 13.37 -14.50 26.92
N ALA A 240 12.71 -13.56 27.62
CA ALA A 240 12.44 -13.69 29.04
C ALA A 240 11.55 -14.91 29.34
N TRP A 241 10.52 -15.14 28.53
CA TRP A 241 9.71 -16.36 28.58
C TRP A 241 10.52 -17.61 28.27
N GLY A 242 11.39 -17.57 27.26
CA GLY A 242 12.30 -18.69 26.96
C GLY A 242 13.24 -19.01 28.13
N ARG A 243 13.80 -17.99 28.79
CA ARG A 243 14.63 -18.15 30.01
C ARG A 243 13.83 -18.72 31.17
N TRP A 244 12.59 -18.27 31.36
CA TRP A 244 11.70 -18.76 32.41
C TRP A 244 11.28 -20.21 32.18
N SER A 245 10.88 -20.56 30.94
CA SER A 245 10.50 -21.93 30.54
C SER A 245 11.61 -22.96 30.80
N ARG A 246 12.87 -22.60 30.54
CA ARG A 246 14.03 -23.46 30.84
C ARG A 246 14.17 -23.78 32.33
N ARG A 247 13.66 -22.94 33.24
CA ARG A 247 13.65 -23.23 34.69
C ARG A 247 12.60 -24.27 35.08
N LEU A 248 11.55 -24.47 34.27
CA LEU A 248 10.58 -25.54 34.49
C LEU A 248 11.17 -26.90 34.08
N ALA A 249 12.02 -26.93 33.06
CA ALA A 249 12.74 -28.12 32.61
C ALA A 249 14.01 -28.44 33.44
N ASN A 250 13.93 -28.29 34.76
CA ASN A 250 14.98 -28.79 35.64
C ASN A 250 14.77 -30.30 35.82
N GLY A 251 15.79 -31.12 35.52
CA GLY A 251 15.76 -32.59 35.37
C GLY A 251 15.33 -33.45 36.57
N HIS A 252 14.42 -32.97 37.42
CA HIS A 252 13.82 -33.70 38.52
C HIS A 252 12.53 -34.39 38.06
N VAL A 253 12.56 -35.71 37.99
CA VAL A 253 11.46 -36.58 37.54
C VAL A 253 10.13 -36.29 38.25
N HIS A 254 10.16 -35.93 39.53
CA HIS A 254 8.96 -35.60 40.32
C HIS A 254 8.19 -34.38 39.80
N ARG A 255 8.86 -33.37 39.23
CA ARG A 255 8.17 -32.19 38.65
C ARG A 255 7.46 -32.53 37.34
N TYR A 256 8.06 -33.40 36.51
CA TYR A 256 7.42 -33.87 35.29
C TYR A 256 6.17 -34.70 35.57
N LEU A 257 6.20 -35.56 36.59
CA LEU A 257 5.01 -36.30 37.03
C LEU A 257 3.91 -35.37 37.55
N ALA A 258 4.27 -34.33 38.31
CA ALA A 258 3.32 -33.33 38.78
C ALA A 258 2.69 -32.53 37.61
N TYR A 259 3.48 -32.12 36.62
CA TYR A 259 2.97 -31.46 35.41
C TYR A 259 2.03 -32.36 34.61
N GLY A 260 2.38 -33.65 34.47
CA GLY A 260 1.51 -34.65 33.82
C GLY A 260 0.18 -34.83 34.56
N PHE A 261 0.21 -34.94 35.88
CA PHE A 261 -1.00 -35.07 36.71
C PHE A 261 -1.89 -33.82 36.64
N ILE A 262 -1.30 -32.63 36.71
CA ILE A 262 -2.04 -31.35 36.56
C ILE A 262 -2.64 -31.23 35.16
N GLY A 263 -1.89 -31.59 34.11
CA GLY A 263 -2.41 -31.60 32.73
C GLY A 263 -3.59 -32.55 32.57
N LEU A 264 -3.54 -33.72 33.21
CA LEU A 264 -4.62 -34.71 33.18
C LEU A 264 -5.87 -34.24 33.93
N LEU A 265 -5.70 -33.58 35.09
CA LEU A 265 -6.80 -32.93 35.82
C LEU A 265 -7.42 -31.79 35.00
N ALA A 266 -6.61 -30.95 34.37
CA ALA A 266 -7.09 -29.86 33.53
C ALA A 266 -7.88 -30.38 32.32
N ALA A 267 -7.40 -31.45 31.67
CA ALA A 267 -8.12 -32.12 30.59
C ALA A 267 -9.46 -32.67 31.08
N LEU A 268 -9.48 -33.36 32.23
CA LEU A 268 -10.71 -33.91 32.80
C LEU A 268 -11.74 -32.83 33.13
N VAL A 269 -11.30 -31.71 33.72
CA VAL A 269 -12.18 -30.56 34.01
C VAL A 269 -12.66 -29.92 32.71
N SER A 270 -11.79 -29.75 31.71
CA SER A 270 -12.20 -29.16 30.43
C SER A 270 -13.28 -29.99 29.74
N VAL A 271 -13.15 -31.33 29.76
CA VAL A 271 -14.15 -32.26 29.24
C VAL A 271 -15.43 -32.18 30.06
N ALA A 272 -15.34 -32.20 31.39
CA ALA A 272 -16.51 -32.12 32.28
C ALA A 272 -17.28 -30.79 32.18
N VAL A 273 -16.62 -29.70 31.75
CA VAL A 273 -17.27 -28.40 31.51
C VAL A 273 -17.86 -28.32 30.10
N THR A 274 -17.37 -29.14 29.15
CA THR A 274 -17.90 -29.19 27.77
C THR A 274 -18.92 -30.31 27.52
N SER A 275 -19.07 -31.25 28.45
CA SER A 275 -20.13 -32.28 28.48
C SER A 275 -21.29 -31.87 29.37
#